data_AF-D7T243-F1
#
_entry.id   AF-D7T243-F1
#
_cell.length_a   1.000
_cell.length_b   1.000
_cell.length_c   1.000
_cell.angle_alpha   90.00
_cell.angle_beta   90.00
_cell.angle_gamma   90.00
#
_symmetry.space_group_name_H-M   'P 1'
#
loop_
_entity.id
_entity.type
_entity.pdbx_description
1 polymer ?
#
loop_
_entity_poly.entity_id
_entity_poly.type
_entity_poly.pdbx_seq_one_letter_code
_entity_poly.pdbx_strand_id
1 'polypeptide(L)'
;MAVAREVGFFCGSDGGRGQVGLEGFKKGVLIIGSESATHNLRALNPNSESVVPWAYDQFDTWLKETLLDGRYEDINHYEKKTPHAREAHPWQEHFYPLHVAMGAAGENAKAKLIHYSWSLGTLSYASYQFTTTAT
;
A
#
# COMPACT_ATOMS: atom_id res chain seq x y z
N MET A 1 -0.21 0.79 5.72
CA MET A 1 -1.63 1.15 5.56
C MET A 1 -1.86 2.09 4.39
N ALA A 2 -2.85 1.88 3.53
CA ALA A 2 -3.07 2.67 2.32
C ALA A 2 -4.38 3.49 2.40
N VAL A 3 -4.30 4.78 2.13
CA VAL A 3 -5.43 5.71 2.02
C VAL A 3 -5.54 6.13 0.56
N ALA A 4 -6.37 5.49 -0.26
CA ALA A 4 -6.57 5.96 -1.63
C ALA A 4 -7.48 7.19 -1.61
N ARG A 5 -6.96 8.37 -2.00
CA ARG A 5 -7.75 9.59 -2.18
C ARG A 5 -7.76 9.98 -3.66
N GLU A 6 -8.99 10.06 -4.17
CA GLU A 6 -9.44 10.74 -5.38
C GLU A 6 -9.57 9.87 -6.65
N VAL A 7 -10.79 9.34 -6.86
CA VAL A 7 -11.31 8.96 -8.19
C VAL A 7 -12.09 10.16 -8.73
N GLY A 8 -11.40 11.05 -9.45
CA GLY A 8 -11.99 12.24 -10.06
C GLY A 8 -11.96 12.15 -11.59
N PHE A 9 -13.10 11.80 -12.22
CA PHE A 9 -13.24 11.89 -13.67
C PHE A 9 -13.87 13.24 -14.06
N PHE A 10 -13.16 14.07 -14.81
CA PHE A 10 -13.72 15.28 -15.43
C PHE A 10 -14.61 14.84 -16.60
N CYS A 11 -15.89 15.25 -16.59
CA CYS A 11 -16.80 14.97 -17.70
C CYS A 11 -16.52 16.00 -18.81
N GLY A 12 -15.69 15.62 -19.77
CA GLY A 12 -15.70 16.19 -21.11
C GLY A 12 -16.41 15.20 -22.03
N SER A 13 -17.44 15.66 -22.72
CA SER A 13 -18.05 14.96 -23.86
C SER A 13 -16.95 14.46 -24.79
N ASP A 14 -16.83 13.15 -25.01
CA ASP A 14 -16.71 12.51 -26.32
C ASP A 14 -16.28 11.04 -26.17
N GLY A 15 -16.87 10.18 -26.98
CA GLY A 15 -17.03 8.75 -26.70
C GLY A 15 -15.81 7.85 -26.92
N GLY A 16 -15.78 6.79 -26.11
CA GLY A 16 -15.35 5.45 -26.52
C GLY A 16 -13.92 5.03 -26.17
N ARG A 17 -13.79 4.20 -25.11
CA ARG A 17 -13.23 2.84 -25.12
C ARG A 17 -13.05 2.33 -23.68
N GLY A 18 -13.46 1.08 -23.46
CA GLY A 18 -13.64 0.47 -22.14
C GLY A 18 -12.37 0.35 -21.31
N GLN A 19 -12.48 0.78 -20.06
CA GLN A 19 -11.64 0.40 -18.93
C GLN A 19 -12.52 -0.41 -18.00
N VAL A 20 -12.07 -1.58 -17.54
CA VAL A 20 -12.76 -2.32 -16.48
C VAL A 20 -12.47 -1.60 -15.16
N GLY A 21 -13.12 -0.47 -14.95
CA GLY A 21 -13.30 0.14 -13.64
C GLY A 21 -14.41 -0.60 -12.90
N LEU A 22 -14.40 -0.56 -11.57
CA LEU A 22 -15.54 -0.99 -10.77
C LEU A 22 -16.73 -0.06 -11.10
N GLU A 23 -17.48 -0.42 -12.14
CA GLU A 23 -18.67 0.26 -12.66
C GLU A 23 -19.76 0.30 -11.58
N GLY A 24 -19.69 1.31 -10.71
CA GLY A 24 -20.66 1.47 -9.62
C GLY A 24 -20.37 2.61 -8.66
N PHE A 25 -19.11 3.03 -8.54
CA PHE A 25 -18.75 4.15 -7.66
C PHE A 25 -18.99 5.49 -8.36
N LYS A 26 -20.13 6.12 -8.06
CA LYS A 26 -20.37 7.54 -8.38
C LYS A 26 -19.26 8.40 -7.76
N LYS A 27 -18.94 9.54 -8.39
CA LYS A 27 -17.95 10.53 -7.93
C LYS A 27 -18.06 10.79 -6.41
N GLY A 28 -16.91 10.78 -5.72
CA GLY A 28 -16.82 11.11 -4.28
C GLY A 28 -16.58 9.95 -3.31
N VAL A 29 -16.11 8.80 -3.78
CA VAL A 29 -15.81 7.64 -2.92
C VAL A 29 -14.34 7.63 -2.49
N LEU A 30 -14.13 7.40 -1.20
CA LEU A 30 -12.82 7.20 -0.57
C LEU A 30 -12.62 5.72 -0.27
N ILE A 31 -11.54 5.13 -0.76
CA ILE A 31 -11.19 3.74 -0.48
C ILE A 31 -10.02 3.74 0.52
N ILE A 32 -10.21 3.09 1.66
CA ILE A 32 -9.18 2.97 2.69
C ILE A 32 -8.89 1.49 2.88
N GLY A 33 -7.64 1.10 2.60
CA GLY A 33 -7.09 -0.21 2.93
C GLY A 33 -6.37 -0.12 4.26
N SER A 34 -6.96 -0.68 5.31
CA SER A 34 -6.43 -0.61 6.67
C SER A 34 -5.60 -1.84 7.02
N GLU A 35 -4.26 -1.70 7.09
CA GLU A 35 -3.37 -2.64 7.77
C GLU A 35 -1.96 -2.06 8.01
N SER A 36 -1.20 -2.61 8.96
CA SER A 36 0.24 -2.37 9.14
C SER A 36 1.06 -2.91 7.97
N ALA A 37 2.19 -2.27 7.67
CA ALA A 37 3.14 -2.81 6.69
C ALA A 37 3.84 -4.09 7.20
N THR A 38 3.78 -4.37 8.50
CA THR A 38 4.41 -5.55 9.12
C THR A 38 3.42 -6.14 10.12
N HIS A 39 2.98 -7.38 9.88
CA HIS A 39 1.92 -8.02 10.65
C HIS A 39 2.36 -9.39 11.18
N ASN A 40 3.40 -9.40 12.01
CA ASN A 40 3.84 -10.57 12.75
C ASN A 40 3.65 -10.37 14.24
N LEU A 41 2.49 -10.79 14.75
CA LEU A 41 2.13 -10.64 16.16
C LEU A 41 3.09 -11.38 17.11
N ARG A 42 3.80 -12.40 16.63
CA ARG A 42 4.80 -13.13 17.43
C ARG A 42 6.09 -12.33 17.65
N ALA A 43 6.33 -11.32 16.82
CA ALA A 43 7.53 -10.47 16.88
C ALA A 43 7.30 -9.16 17.65
N LEU A 44 6.06 -8.88 18.10
CA LEU A 44 5.76 -7.66 18.86
C LEU A 44 6.45 -7.68 20.22
N ASN A 45 7.10 -6.56 20.54
CA ASN A 45 7.76 -6.36 21.82
C ASN A 45 7.38 -4.98 22.41
N PRO A 46 6.50 -4.91 23.42
CA PRO A 46 6.11 -3.66 24.07
C PRO A 46 7.26 -2.94 24.78
N ASN A 47 8.32 -3.66 25.14
CA ASN A 47 9.50 -3.12 25.81
C ASN A 47 10.63 -2.78 24.82
N SER A 48 10.38 -2.84 23.51
CA SER A 48 11.40 -2.51 22.52
C SER A 48 11.65 -1.01 22.50
N GLU A 49 12.91 -0.63 22.69
CA GLU A 49 13.34 0.78 22.61
C GLU A 49 13.59 1.24 21.15
N SER A 50 13.71 0.28 20.23
CA SER A 50 13.97 0.53 18.81
C SER A 50 13.22 -0.45 17.91
N VAL A 51 13.17 -0.13 16.61
CA VAL A 51 12.61 -1.02 15.59
C VAL A 51 13.66 -2.04 15.18
N VAL A 52 13.26 -3.30 14.98
CA VAL A 52 14.20 -4.36 14.59
C VAL A 52 14.66 -4.17 13.13
N PRO A 53 15.94 -4.48 12.80
CA PRO A 53 16.49 -4.20 11.47
C PRO A 53 15.78 -4.89 10.32
N TRP A 54 15.33 -6.15 10.48
CA TRP A 54 14.63 -6.85 9.39
C TRP A 54 13.29 -6.17 9.03
N ALA A 55 12.62 -5.56 10.01
CA ALA A 55 11.34 -4.89 9.79
C ALA A 55 11.55 -3.52 9.14
N TYR A 56 12.48 -2.71 9.67
CA TYR A 56 12.72 -1.35 9.21
C TYR A 56 13.61 -1.27 7.97
N ASP A 57 14.88 -1.70 8.08
CA ASP A 57 15.90 -1.50 7.06
C ASP A 57 15.67 -2.39 5.82
N GLN A 58 14.97 -3.50 6.00
CA GLN A 58 14.80 -4.50 4.94
C GLN A 58 13.38 -4.51 4.37
N PHE A 59 12.38 -4.94 5.14
CA PHE A 59 11.03 -5.11 4.60
C PHE A 59 10.33 -3.77 4.32
N ASP A 60 10.22 -2.89 5.31
CA ASP A 60 9.46 -1.64 5.18
C ASP A 60 10.17 -0.63 4.28
N THR A 61 11.50 -0.55 4.34
CA THR A 61 12.29 0.25 3.39
C THR A 61 12.09 -0.22 1.96
N TRP A 62 12.17 -1.53 1.69
CA TRP A 62 11.84 -2.09 0.37
C TRP A 62 10.43 -1.72 -0.06
N LEU A 63 9.43 -1.87 0.83
CA LEU A 63 8.03 -1.60 0.51
C LEU A 63 7.82 -0.12 0.17
N LYS A 64 8.37 0.77 0.98
CA LYS A 64 8.30 2.23 0.80
C LYS A 64 8.89 2.64 -0.53
N GLU A 65 10.12 2.21 -0.83
CA GLU A 65 10.78 2.55 -2.09
C GLU A 65 10.02 1.98 -3.29
N THR A 66 9.60 0.71 -3.21
CA THR A 66 8.82 0.06 -4.28
C THR A 66 7.50 0.80 -4.56
N LEU A 67 6.81 1.27 -3.52
CA LEU A 67 5.58 2.04 -3.66
C LEU A 67 5.82 3.42 -4.28
N LEU A 68 6.82 4.16 -3.78
CA LEU A 68 7.14 5.52 -4.25
C LEU A 68 7.66 5.51 -5.69
N ASP A 69 8.44 4.50 -6.07
CA ASP A 69 8.94 4.32 -7.44
C ASP A 69 7.87 3.81 -8.42
N GLY A 70 6.73 3.35 -7.91
CA GLY A 70 5.65 2.76 -8.71
C GLY A 70 6.00 1.39 -9.27
N ARG A 71 6.88 0.63 -8.60
CA ARG A 71 7.26 -0.75 -8.96
C ARG A 71 6.19 -1.75 -8.51
N TYR A 72 4.94 -1.53 -8.91
CA TYR A 72 3.78 -2.29 -8.42
C TYR A 72 3.81 -3.77 -8.78
N GLU A 73 4.48 -4.16 -9.86
CA GLU A 73 4.71 -5.57 -10.18
C GLU A 73 5.59 -6.29 -9.15
N ASP A 74 6.54 -5.58 -8.53
CA ASP A 74 7.33 -6.16 -7.45
C ASP A 74 6.48 -6.37 -6.18
N ILE A 75 5.47 -5.53 -5.94
CA ILE A 75 4.51 -5.68 -4.85
C ILE A 75 3.57 -6.87 -5.09
N ASN A 76 3.09 -7.04 -6.33
CA ASN A 76 2.29 -8.21 -6.72
C ASN A 76 3.04 -9.53 -6.49
N HIS A 77 4.38 -9.49 -6.53
CA HIS A 77 5.27 -10.63 -6.31
C HIS A 77 6.08 -10.51 -5.01
N TYR A 78 5.56 -9.78 -4.00
CA TYR A 78 6.33 -9.41 -2.80
C TYR A 78 7.01 -10.61 -2.15
N GLU A 79 6.34 -11.76 -2.03
CA GLU A 79 6.88 -12.98 -1.41
C GLU A 79 8.23 -13.43 -1.97
N LYS A 80 8.50 -13.16 -3.25
CA LYS A 80 9.75 -13.52 -3.92
C LYS A 80 10.72 -12.33 -4.02
N LYS A 81 10.21 -11.11 -3.89
CA LYS A 81 10.92 -9.87 -4.22
C LYS A 81 11.40 -9.10 -3.00
N THR A 82 10.78 -9.31 -1.84
CA THR A 82 11.15 -8.63 -0.60
C THR A 82 11.97 -9.54 0.32
N PRO A 83 13.01 -9.00 0.97
CA PRO A 83 13.62 -9.68 2.10
C PRO A 83 12.59 -9.86 3.22
N HIS A 84 12.66 -10.96 3.97
CA HIS A 84 11.83 -11.19 5.17
C HIS A 84 10.30 -11.22 4.93
N ALA A 85 9.82 -11.53 3.72
CA ALA A 85 8.38 -11.57 3.41
C ALA A 85 7.55 -12.36 4.43
N ARG A 86 7.96 -13.60 4.71
CA ARG A 86 7.30 -14.50 5.66
C ARG A 86 7.46 -14.09 7.12
N GLU A 87 8.51 -13.34 7.43
CA GLU A 87 8.74 -12.84 8.79
C GLU A 87 7.91 -11.58 9.05
N ALA A 88 7.74 -10.71 8.05
CA ALA A 88 6.82 -9.58 8.10
C ALA A 88 5.35 -10.02 8.08
N HIS A 89 5.05 -11.06 7.29
CA HIS A 89 3.70 -11.58 7.08
C HIS A 89 3.73 -13.11 7.12
N PRO A 90 3.55 -13.73 8.30
CA PRO A 90 3.44 -15.19 8.40
C PRO A 90 2.30 -15.76 7.55
N TRP A 91 1.28 -14.94 7.32
CA TRP A 91 0.15 -15.21 6.44
C TRP A 91 -0.11 -14.00 5.53
N GLN A 92 -0.59 -14.25 4.32
CA GLN A 92 -0.60 -13.27 3.22
C GLN A 92 -1.79 -12.29 3.29
N GLU A 93 -2.84 -12.61 4.03
CA GLU A 93 -4.12 -11.89 4.02
C GLU A 93 -4.01 -10.43 4.43
N HIS A 94 -3.07 -10.13 5.33
CA HIS A 94 -2.82 -8.79 5.84
C HIS A 94 -2.15 -7.87 4.79
N PHE A 95 -1.67 -8.44 3.68
CA PHE A 95 -1.07 -7.68 2.59
C PHE A 95 -2.05 -7.39 1.44
N TYR A 96 -3.22 -8.05 1.41
CA TYR A 96 -4.25 -7.83 0.39
C TYR A 96 -4.94 -6.44 0.44
N PRO A 97 -5.16 -5.81 1.61
CA PRO A 97 -5.71 -4.44 1.64
C PRO A 97 -4.88 -3.44 0.84
N LEU A 98 -3.55 -3.61 0.79
CA LEU A 98 -2.68 -2.79 -0.05
C LEU A 98 -2.96 -3.01 -1.53
N HIS A 99 -3.09 -4.27 -1.96
CA HIS A 99 -3.42 -4.62 -3.35
C HIS A 99 -4.77 -4.06 -3.79
N VAL A 100 -5.79 -4.09 -2.92
CA VAL A 100 -7.10 -3.50 -3.19
C VAL A 100 -6.98 -1.98 -3.37
N ALA A 101 -6.27 -1.29 -2.47
CA ALA A 101 -6.08 0.15 -2.57
C ALA A 101 -5.27 0.55 -3.82
N MET A 102 -4.24 -0.22 -4.17
CA MET A 102 -3.44 -0.04 -5.39
C MET A 102 -4.28 -0.24 -6.66
N GLY A 103 -5.02 -1.34 -6.76
CA GLY A 103 -5.87 -1.62 -7.91
C GLY A 103 -6.99 -0.60 -8.07
N ALA A 104 -7.56 -0.14 -6.96
CA ALA A 104 -8.60 0.90 -6.98
C ALA A 104 -8.08 2.29 -7.36
N ALA A 105 -6.80 2.58 -7.14
CA ALA A 105 -6.19 3.85 -7.54
C ALA A 105 -6.01 3.97 -9.07
N GLY A 106 -6.14 2.86 -9.80
CA GLY A 106 -6.07 2.83 -11.25
C GLY A 106 -4.65 2.83 -11.81
N GLU A 107 -4.57 2.70 -13.14
CA GLU A 107 -3.31 2.69 -13.87
C GLU A 107 -2.55 4.01 -13.67
N ASN A 108 -1.22 3.93 -13.60
CA ASN A 108 -0.33 5.09 -13.40
C ASN A 108 -0.54 5.87 -12.09
N ALA A 109 -1.27 5.31 -11.12
CA ALA A 109 -1.31 5.87 -9.78
C ALA A 109 0.11 6.04 -9.22
N LYS A 110 0.32 7.10 -8.44
CA LYS A 110 1.55 7.33 -7.71
C LYS A 110 1.28 7.30 -6.22
N ALA A 111 2.12 6.59 -5.49
CA ALA A 111 2.06 6.56 -4.04
C ALA A 111 2.82 7.78 -3.47
N LYS A 112 2.30 8.32 -2.38
CA LYS A 112 2.93 9.34 -1.55
C LYS A 112 2.86 8.88 -0.11
N LEU A 113 3.99 8.88 0.58
CA LEU A 113 4.03 8.65 2.02
C LEU A 113 3.43 9.87 2.74
N ILE A 114 2.40 9.65 3.56
CA ILE A 114 1.67 10.70 4.30
C ILE A 114 1.82 10.57 5.82
N HIS A 115 2.21 9.40 6.32
CA HIS A 115 2.56 9.19 7.72
C HIS A 115 3.61 8.08 7.83
N TYR A 116 4.54 8.21 8.78
CA TYR A 116 5.59 7.23 9.01
C TYR A 116 5.97 7.19 10.48
N SER A 117 5.57 6.13 11.17
CA SER A 117 5.88 5.89 12.57
C SER A 117 5.82 4.40 12.89
N TRP A 118 6.28 4.03 14.08
CA TRP A 118 6.44 2.64 14.50
C TRP A 118 6.07 2.47 15.96
N SER A 119 5.67 1.25 16.33
CA SER A 119 5.53 0.83 17.72
C SER A 119 5.88 -0.65 17.89
N LEU A 120 5.97 -1.10 19.14
CA LEU A 120 6.09 -2.51 19.50
C LEU A 120 7.28 -3.24 18.84
N GLY A 121 8.35 -2.52 18.51
CA GLY A 121 9.56 -3.03 17.87
C GLY A 121 9.42 -3.44 16.40
N THR A 122 8.23 -3.80 15.93
CA THR A 122 8.04 -4.30 14.57
C THR A 122 6.77 -3.82 13.89
N LEU A 123 5.92 -3.01 14.52
CA LEU A 123 4.62 -2.60 13.96
C LEU A 123 4.75 -1.25 13.24
N SER A 124 4.64 -1.26 11.91
CA SER A 124 4.71 -0.06 11.07
C SER A 124 3.35 0.61 10.90
N TYR A 125 3.28 1.93 11.09
CA TYR A 125 2.10 2.75 10.78
C TYR A 125 2.27 3.55 9.48
N ALA A 126 3.22 3.16 8.62
CA ALA A 126 3.42 3.80 7.33
C ALA A 126 2.08 3.94 6.58
N SER A 127 1.71 5.16 6.23
CA SER A 127 0.46 5.45 5.53
C SER A 127 0.73 6.07 4.17
N TYR A 128 0.10 5.54 3.14
CA TYR A 128 0.34 5.96 1.75
C TYR A 128 -0.93 6.52 1.12
N GLN A 129 -0.81 7.64 0.41
CA GLN A 129 -1.85 8.15 -0.47
C GLN A 129 -1.55 7.77 -1.92
N PHE A 130 -2.53 7.22 -2.63
CA PHE A 130 -2.43 7.01 -4.07
C PHE A 130 -3.21 8.08 -4.81
N THR A 131 -2.60 8.66 -5.85
CA THR A 131 -3.24 9.64 -6.74
C THR A 131 -2.95 9.28 -8.19
N THR A 132 -3.98 9.22 -9.03
CA THR A 132 -3.84 9.08 -10.48
C THR A 132 -3.39 10.42 -11.06
N THR A 133 -2.34 10.42 -11.90
CA THR A 133 -2.04 11.62 -12.69
C THR A 133 -3.09 11.69 -13.79
N ALA A 134 -3.86 12.79 -13.85
CA ALA A 134 -4.80 12.99 -14.95
C ALA A 134 -4.02 12.97 -16.28
N THR A 135 -4.38 12.04 -17.16
CA THR A 135 -3.93 12.01 -18.56
C THR A 135 -4.55 13.13 -19.36
#